data_AF-V5GA96-F1
#
_entry.id   AF-V5GA96-F1
#
_cell.length_a   1.000
_cell.length_b   1.000
_cell.length_c   1.000
_cell.angle_alpha   90.00
_cell.angle_beta   90.00
_cell.angle_gamma   90.00
#
_symmetry.space_group_name_H-M   'P 1'
#
loop_
_entity.id
_entity.type
_entity.pdbx_description
1 polymer ?
#
loop_
_entity_poly.entity_id
_entity_poly.type
_entity_poly.pdbx_seq_one_letter_code
_entity_poly.pdbx_strand_id
1 'polypeptide(L)'
;MSTGVFCLVCSASCLSSRNSIQIFNKEGTTGRIEHFASLLSKILNKEIKEDPEQTQVLCKKCYKLVDELDELQNRVIEIKNEIIDNYKCSVEKTEIEDETDIQETKEIIEGKSLESNKENEVPKKIL
;
A
#
# COMPACT_ATOMS: atom_id res chain seq x y z
N MET A 1 33.68 -28.79 1.70
CA MET A 1 33.01 -27.88 2.66
C MET A 1 31.62 -28.43 2.91
N SER A 2 31.12 -28.43 4.15
CA SER A 2 29.79 -28.99 4.43
C SER A 2 28.69 -28.06 3.92
N THR A 3 28.06 -28.44 2.80
CA THR A 3 26.93 -27.72 2.19
C THR A 3 25.65 -27.92 3.01
N GLY A 4 25.59 -27.28 4.17
CA GLY A 4 24.39 -27.22 4.99
C GLY A 4 23.39 -26.21 4.43
N VAL A 5 22.10 -26.54 4.50
CA VAL A 5 21.02 -25.55 4.30
C VAL A 5 20.82 -24.81 5.62
N PHE A 6 20.78 -23.48 5.58
CA PHE A 6 20.64 -22.63 6.77
C PHE A 6 19.45 -21.67 6.64
N CYS A 7 18.82 -21.33 7.76
CA CYS A 7 17.75 -20.34 7.81
C CYS A 7 18.29 -18.94 7.47
N LEU A 8 17.67 -18.25 6.52
CA LEU A 8 18.05 -16.89 6.09
C LEU A 8 18.05 -15.87 7.24
N VAL A 9 17.16 -16.03 8.23
CA VAL A 9 16.94 -15.05 9.31
C VAL A 9 17.81 -15.32 10.54
N CYS A 10 18.01 -16.59 10.92
CA CYS A 10 18.69 -16.94 12.18
C CYS A 10 19.93 -17.83 12.00
N SER A 11 20.32 -18.12 10.76
CA SER A 11 21.47 -18.98 10.40
C SER A 11 21.48 -20.38 11.03
N ALA A 12 20.36 -20.83 11.62
CA ALA A 12 20.24 -22.16 12.19
C ALA A 12 20.22 -23.22 11.08
N SER A 13 20.86 -24.37 11.33
CA SER A 13 20.95 -25.47 10.37
C SER A 13 19.60 -26.14 10.13
N CYS A 14 19.14 -26.12 8.88
CA CYS A 14 17.92 -26.77 8.42
C CYS A 14 18.27 -28.18 7.90
N LEU A 15 18.56 -29.10 8.84
CA LEU A 15 19.00 -30.48 8.53
C LEU A 15 17.95 -31.36 7.79
N SER A 16 16.72 -30.88 7.63
CA SER A 16 15.67 -31.56 6.88
C SER A 16 14.66 -30.56 6.32
N SER A 17 14.26 -30.75 5.06
CA SER A 17 13.18 -30.03 4.38
C SER A 17 11.88 -30.02 5.19
N ARG A 18 11.61 -31.07 5.99
CA ARG A 18 10.43 -31.13 6.87
C ARG A 18 10.38 -30.03 7.94
N ASN A 19 11.48 -29.32 8.21
CA ASN A 19 11.57 -28.25 9.22
C ASN A 19 11.91 -26.87 8.63
N SER A 20 11.87 -26.73 7.31
CA SER A 20 12.20 -25.50 6.60
C SER A 20 11.25 -25.25 5.42
N ILE A 21 10.90 -23.99 5.20
CA ILE A 21 10.09 -23.54 4.06
C ILE A 21 11.07 -22.87 3.08
N GLN A 22 11.10 -23.28 1.82
CA GLN A 22 11.88 -22.59 0.78
C GLN A 22 11.27 -21.23 0.49
N ILE A 23 12.11 -20.19 0.32
CA ILE A 23 11.66 -18.82 0.02
C ILE A 23 11.39 -18.65 -1.48
N PHE A 24 12.10 -19.41 -2.31
CA PHE A 24 11.88 -19.46 -3.75
C PHE A 24 11.74 -20.93 -4.14
N ASN A 25 10.55 -21.30 -4.64
CA ASN A 25 10.23 -22.65 -5.10
C ASN A 25 9.56 -22.56 -6.48
N LYS A 26 10.03 -23.39 -7.42
CA LYS A 26 9.58 -23.40 -8.81
C LYS A 26 8.29 -24.19 -9.03
N GLU A 27 7.87 -24.99 -8.05
CA GLU A 27 6.78 -25.97 -8.22
C GLU A 27 5.43 -25.60 -7.56
N GLY A 28 5.33 -24.49 -6.83
CA GLY A 28 4.03 -23.98 -6.37
C GLY A 28 4.05 -23.09 -5.12
N THR A 29 2.92 -22.44 -4.87
CA THR A 29 2.68 -21.42 -3.80
C THR A 29 3.53 -20.15 -3.89
N THR A 30 3.83 -19.67 -5.10
CA THR A 30 4.66 -18.48 -5.36
C THR A 30 4.22 -17.25 -4.58
N GLY A 31 2.95 -16.82 -4.70
CA GLY A 31 2.51 -15.49 -4.21
C GLY A 31 2.69 -15.24 -2.70
N ARG A 32 2.40 -16.23 -1.83
CA ARG A 32 2.56 -16.05 -0.37
C ARG A 32 4.04 -15.98 0.03
N ILE A 33 4.89 -16.72 -0.67
CA ILE A 33 6.31 -16.83 -0.32
C ILE A 33 7.11 -15.66 -0.92
N GLU A 34 6.75 -15.19 -2.12
CA GLU A 34 7.23 -13.92 -2.69
C GLU A 34 6.87 -12.73 -1.80
N HIS A 35 5.64 -12.70 -1.27
CA HIS A 35 5.23 -11.71 -0.27
C HIS A 35 6.10 -11.77 0.98
N PHE A 36 6.42 -12.97 1.48
CA PHE A 36 7.33 -13.14 2.63
C PHE A 36 8.76 -12.69 2.33
N ALA A 37 9.27 -12.88 1.10
CA ALA A 37 10.56 -12.32 0.68
C ALA A 37 10.55 -10.78 0.65
N SER A 38 9.47 -10.17 0.16
CA SER A 38 9.25 -8.72 0.18
C SER A 38 9.13 -8.16 1.61
N LEU A 39 8.35 -8.83 2.47
CA LEU A 39 8.17 -8.46 3.87
C LEU A 39 9.48 -8.57 4.66
N LEU A 40 10.22 -9.66 4.50
CA LEU A 40 11.56 -9.81 5.10
C LEU A 40 12.55 -8.77 4.56
N SER A 41 12.47 -8.39 3.27
CA SER A 41 13.35 -7.37 2.71
C SER A 41 13.15 -6.00 3.38
N LYS A 42 11.88 -5.65 3.67
CA LYS A 42 11.52 -4.44 4.43
C LYS A 42 12.00 -4.51 5.88
N ILE A 43 11.80 -5.63 6.57
CA ILE A 43 12.18 -5.81 7.98
C ILE A 43 13.71 -5.74 8.17
N LEU A 44 14.46 -6.43 7.30
CA LEU A 44 15.92 -6.52 7.39
C LEU A 44 16.63 -5.34 6.71
N ASN A 45 15.89 -4.40 6.12
CA ASN A 45 16.41 -3.28 5.30
C ASN A 45 17.45 -3.74 4.26
N LYS A 46 17.20 -4.92 3.66
CA LYS A 46 18.10 -5.58 2.73
C LYS A 46 17.27 -6.28 1.66
N GLU A 47 17.65 -6.10 0.40
CA GLU A 47 16.99 -6.80 -0.71
C GLU A 47 17.24 -8.32 -0.63
N ILE A 48 16.16 -9.11 -0.65
CA ILE A 48 16.19 -10.57 -0.70
C ILE A 48 15.72 -11.00 -2.10
N LYS A 49 16.64 -11.56 -2.88
CA LYS A 49 16.43 -12.10 -4.22
C LYS A 49 16.77 -13.60 -4.24
N GLU A 50 16.13 -14.34 -5.14
CA GLU A 50 16.49 -15.73 -5.43
C GLU A 50 17.97 -15.80 -5.81
N ASP A 51 18.72 -16.62 -5.08
CA ASP A 51 20.10 -16.97 -5.39
C ASP A 51 20.12 -18.36 -6.03
N PRO A 52 20.48 -18.51 -7.32
CA PRO A 52 20.51 -19.81 -7.99
C PRO A 52 21.61 -20.73 -7.45
N GLU A 53 22.60 -20.22 -6.73
CA GLU A 53 23.70 -20.98 -6.14
C GLU A 53 23.38 -21.46 -4.71
N GLN A 54 22.36 -20.89 -4.05
CA GLN A 54 22.07 -21.14 -2.63
C GLN A 54 20.60 -21.46 -2.36
N THR A 55 20.33 -22.59 -1.71
CA THR A 55 18.97 -22.92 -1.24
C THR A 55 18.55 -22.02 -0.08
N GLN A 56 17.83 -20.94 -0.37
CA GLN A 56 17.34 -19.99 0.62
C GLN A 56 16.06 -20.51 1.30
N VAL A 57 16.10 -20.66 2.62
CA VAL A 57 14.97 -21.19 3.41
C VAL A 57 14.71 -20.39 4.69
N LEU A 58 13.49 -20.49 5.21
CA LEU A 58 13.15 -20.14 6.59
C LEU A 58 12.97 -21.41 7.41
N CYS A 59 13.54 -21.48 8.61
CA CYS A 59 13.15 -22.51 9.56
C CYS A 59 11.71 -22.24 10.06
N LYS A 60 10.99 -23.29 10.49
CA LYS A 60 9.60 -23.17 10.99
C LYS A 60 9.39 -22.07 12.04
N LYS A 61 10.38 -21.78 12.90
CA LYS A 61 10.28 -20.71 13.91
C LYS A 61 10.24 -19.33 13.25
N CYS A 62 11.18 -19.05 12.34
CA CYS A 62 11.22 -17.77 11.62
C CYS A 62 10.04 -17.61 10.67
N TYR A 63 9.62 -18.68 9.98
CA TYR A 63 8.39 -18.66 9.17
C TYR A 63 7.18 -18.20 10.00
N LYS A 64 6.94 -18.79 11.18
CA LYS A 64 5.80 -18.42 12.04
C LYS A 64 5.82 -16.96 12.47
N LEU A 65 6.99 -16.39 12.76
CA LEU A 65 7.12 -14.97 13.13
C LEU A 65 6.80 -14.03 11.95
N VAL A 66 7.11 -14.43 10.71
CA VAL A 66 6.77 -13.67 9.50
C VAL A 66 5.27 -13.78 9.20
N ASP A 67 4.69 -14.97 9.38
CA ASP A 67 3.25 -15.26 9.23
C ASP A 67 2.41 -14.43 10.23
N GLU A 68 2.77 -14.47 11.51
CA GLU A 68 2.14 -13.69 12.59
C GLU A 68 2.26 -12.17 12.33
N LEU A 69 3.39 -11.70 11.82
CA LEU A 69 3.57 -10.30 11.47
C LEU A 69 2.71 -9.86 10.28
N ASP A 70 2.52 -10.72 9.28
CA ASP A 70 1.63 -10.46 8.14
C ASP A 70 0.17 -10.36 8.60
N GLU A 71 -0.29 -11.30 9.43
CA GLU A 71 -1.62 -11.27 10.06
C GLU A 71 -1.83 -9.98 10.90
N LEU A 72 -0.83 -9.58 11.69
CA LEU A 72 -0.89 -8.34 12.47
C LEU A 72 -0.90 -7.07 11.58
N GLN A 73 -0.18 -7.06 10.47
CA GLN A 73 -0.21 -5.94 9.51
C GLN A 73 -1.58 -5.79 8.86
N ASN A 74 -2.22 -6.90 8.47
CA ASN A 74 -3.58 -6.91 7.93
C ASN A 74 -4.59 -6.41 8.97
N ARG A 75 -4.50 -6.88 10.23
CA ARG A 75 -5.33 -6.40 11.34
C ARG A 75 -5.18 -4.89 11.61
N VAL A 76 -3.98 -4.33 11.45
CA VAL A 76 -3.74 -2.88 11.56
C VAL A 76 -4.41 -2.11 10.42
N ILE A 77 -4.50 -2.68 9.22
CA ILE A 77 -5.23 -2.07 8.08
C ILE A 77 -6.74 -2.10 8.35
N GLU A 78 -7.28 -3.22 8.81
CA GLU A 78 -8.70 -3.37 9.18
C GLU A 78 -9.12 -2.32 10.22
N ILE A 79 -8.38 -2.20 11.32
CA ILE A 79 -8.65 -1.22 12.39
C ILE A 79 -8.56 0.23 11.86
N LYS A 80 -7.61 0.53 10.96
CA LYS A 80 -7.53 1.87 10.34
C LYS A 80 -8.76 2.17 9.48
N ASN A 81 -9.23 1.20 8.70
CA ASN A 81 -10.43 1.36 7.89
C ASN A 81 -11.67 1.55 8.77
N GLU A 82 -11.82 0.77 9.84
CA GLU A 82 -12.92 0.91 10.81
C GLU A 82 -12.93 2.32 11.45
N ILE A 83 -11.76 2.87 11.82
CA ILE A 83 -11.65 4.25 12.34
C ILE A 83 -12.06 5.28 11.28
N ILE A 84 -11.61 5.10 10.03
CA ILE A 84 -11.94 6.00 8.91
C ILE A 84 -13.44 5.98 8.61
N ASP A 85 -14.06 4.81 8.59
CA ASP A 85 -15.47 4.66 8.25
C ASP A 85 -16.37 5.17 9.39
N ASN A 86 -16.00 4.92 10.66
CA ASN A 86 -16.65 5.54 11.82
C ASN A 86 -16.56 7.08 11.80
N TYR A 87 -15.42 7.64 11.36
CA TYR A 87 -15.25 9.08 11.19
C TYR A 87 -16.14 9.63 10.08
N LYS A 88 -16.15 9.02 8.88
CA LYS A 88 -17.03 9.42 7.76
C LYS A 88 -18.50 9.42 8.19
N CYS A 89 -18.98 8.33 8.80
CA CYS A 89 -20.35 8.23 9.30
C CYS A 89 -20.69 9.22 10.41
N SER A 90 -19.69 9.85 11.05
CA SER A 90 -19.89 10.93 12.02
C SER A 90 -19.95 12.30 11.34
N VAL A 91 -19.08 12.56 10.36
CA VAL A 91 -19.09 13.79 9.55
C VAL A 91 -20.36 13.88 8.70
N GLU A 92 -20.71 12.81 7.97
CA GLU A 92 -21.94 12.73 7.15
C GLU A 92 -23.20 12.97 7.99
N LYS A 93 -23.24 12.54 9.26
CA LYS A 93 -24.36 12.83 10.17
C LYS A 93 -24.39 14.29 10.62
N THR A 94 -23.22 14.90 10.81
CA THR A 94 -23.13 16.33 11.18
C THR A 94 -23.62 17.20 10.01
N GLU A 95 -23.24 16.85 8.78
CA GLU A 95 -23.74 17.52 7.55
C GLU A 95 -25.26 17.37 7.36
N ILE A 96 -25.87 16.26 7.82
CA ILE A 96 -27.33 16.06 7.80
C ILE A 96 -28.05 16.82 8.93
N GLU A 97 -27.41 17.02 10.08
CA GLU A 97 -27.97 17.76 11.23
C GLU A 97 -27.87 19.29 11.06
N ASP A 98 -26.96 19.79 10.21
CA ASP A 98 -26.86 21.22 9.85
C ASP A 98 -27.81 21.64 8.70
N GLU A 99 -28.47 20.73 7.98
CA GLU A 99 -29.44 21.04 6.90
C GLU A 99 -30.88 21.33 7.39
N THR A 100 -31.04 21.90 8.59
CA THR A 100 -32.30 22.58 8.99
C THR A 100 -32.12 24.07 9.29
N ASP A 101 -31.40 24.80 8.43
CA ASP A 101 -31.80 26.14 7.97
C ASP A 101 -30.87 26.66 6.85
N ILE A 102 -31.39 26.67 5.61
CA ILE A 102 -31.23 27.68 4.54
C ILE A 102 -31.56 27.01 3.19
N GLN A 103 -32.74 27.36 2.65
CA GLN A 103 -33.08 27.11 1.26
C GLN A 103 -32.34 28.09 0.34
N GLU A 104 -32.08 27.66 -0.91
CA GLU A 104 -31.56 28.49 -2.02
C GLU A 104 -30.16 29.09 -1.79
N THR A 105 -29.14 28.70 -2.55
CA THR A 105 -28.95 29.29 -3.90
C THR A 105 -28.10 28.37 -4.76
N LYS A 106 -28.73 27.75 -5.78
CA LYS A 106 -28.03 26.96 -6.80
C LYS A 106 -28.39 27.48 -8.19
N GLU A 107 -27.89 28.66 -8.52
CA GLU A 107 -27.79 29.18 -9.89
C GLU A 107 -26.80 30.36 -9.96
N ILE A 108 -26.42 30.80 -11.16
CA ILE A 108 -25.46 31.90 -11.44
C ILE A 108 -23.95 31.60 -11.21
N ILE A 109 -23.39 30.54 -11.80
CA ILE A 109 -22.07 30.62 -12.49
C ILE A 109 -22.04 29.70 -13.74
N GLU A 110 -22.85 30.00 -14.76
CA GLU A 110 -22.55 29.57 -16.14
C GLU A 110 -23.27 30.46 -17.20
N GLY A 111 -23.06 31.77 -17.08
CA GLY A 111 -23.55 32.77 -18.04
C GLY A 111 -22.63 32.88 -19.25
N LYS A 112 -23.06 32.34 -20.39
CA LYS A 112 -22.40 32.49 -21.71
C LYS A 112 -22.25 33.97 -22.10
N SER A 113 -21.18 34.30 -22.81
CA SER A 113 -21.05 35.60 -23.50
C SER A 113 -20.53 35.43 -24.93
N LEU A 114 -21.49 35.43 -25.86
CA LEU A 114 -21.40 35.89 -27.24
C LEU A 114 -22.36 37.11 -27.28
N GLU A 115 -22.14 38.21 -28.01
CA GLU A 115 -21.46 38.34 -29.31
C GLU A 115 -21.15 39.82 -29.62
N SER A 116 -20.04 40.12 -30.33
CA SER A 116 -19.82 41.25 -31.27
C SER A 116 -20.20 42.71 -30.89
N ASN A 117 -19.32 43.73 -31.02
CA ASN A 117 -18.93 44.32 -32.32
C ASN A 117 -17.86 45.44 -32.23
N LYS A 118 -17.00 45.48 -33.26
CA LYS A 118 -16.44 46.64 -34.02
C LYS A 118 -15.56 47.75 -33.38
N GLU A 119 -14.40 47.91 -34.02
CA GLU A 119 -13.81 49.18 -34.53
C GLU A 119 -13.49 50.32 -33.54
N ASN A 120 -12.20 50.59 -33.29
CA ASN A 120 -11.46 51.64 -34.04
C ASN A 120 -9.98 51.82 -33.62
N GLU A 121 -9.28 52.68 -34.37
CA GLU A 121 -7.83 52.81 -34.51
C GLU A 121 -7.06 53.47 -33.34
N VAL A 122 -5.73 53.32 -33.39
CA VAL A 122 -4.72 53.94 -32.52
C VAL A 122 -4.51 55.43 -32.84
N PRO A 123 -4.36 56.30 -31.84
CA PRO A 123 -3.50 57.49 -31.93
C PRO A 123 -2.23 57.40 -31.06
N LYS A 124 -1.23 58.21 -31.42
CA LYS A 124 0.15 58.19 -30.90
C LYS A 124 0.37 59.21 -29.76
N LYS A 125 1.55 59.12 -29.11
CA LYS A 125 2.12 60.11 -28.16
C LYS A 125 1.32 60.14 -26.83
N ILE A 126 1.63 60.86 -25.76
CA ILE A 126 2.74 61.76 -25.45
C ILE A 126 3.83 60.96 -24.72
N LEU A 127 5.13 61.13 -25.03
CA LEU A 127 5.76 62.18 -25.84
C LEU A 127 5.53 62.09 -27.37
#